data_AF-A0A1R0KZ07-F1
#
_entry.id   AF-A0A1R0KZ07-F1
#
_cell.length_a   1.000
_cell.length_b   1.000
_cell.length_c   1.000
_cell.angle_alpha   90.00
_cell.angle_beta   90.00
_cell.angle_gamma   90.00
#
_symmetry.space_group_name_H-M   'P 1'
#
loop_
_entity.id
_entity.type
_entity.pdbx_description
1 polymer ?
#
loop_
_entity_poly.entity_id
_entity_poly.type
_entity_poly.pdbx_seq_one_letter_code
_entity_poly.pdbx_strand_id
1 'polypeptide(L)'
;MRRLFRSCFTVFALLLAAVVLPGAGQAGATEVNLSSDVPKHVTLDAATGQVLSAEPLGEFGTNISNHNYCNSGEGCYHAGRTPYAHQGFFGTPGTFSGSWPYRSSWYTGRYTARACWVQACAARSFGPNTTVTFNGSLVTGTSFRIY
;
A
#
# COMPACT_ATOMS: atom_id res chain seq x y z
N MET A 1 18.02 52.21 -20.73
CA MET A 1 19.20 52.72 -20.01
C MET A 1 19.80 51.61 -19.17
N ARG A 2 21.13 51.38 -19.31
CA ARG A 2 22.04 50.68 -18.36
C ARG A 2 21.87 49.17 -18.22
N ARG A 3 22.90 48.33 -18.14
CA ARG A 3 24.35 48.30 -18.46
C ARG A 3 24.71 46.82 -18.19
N LEU A 4 25.33 46.12 -19.14
CA LEU A 4 26.71 45.60 -19.05
C LEU A 4 27.04 44.74 -17.82
N PHE A 5 27.50 43.50 -18.05
CA PHE A 5 28.74 42.89 -17.54
C PHE A 5 28.90 41.50 -18.21
N ARG A 6 29.95 41.31 -19.03
CA ARG A 6 31.20 40.55 -18.71
C ARG A 6 30.94 39.05 -18.52
N SER A 7 31.71 38.09 -19.01
CA SER A 7 32.94 38.02 -19.80
C SER A 7 33.30 36.53 -19.82
N CYS A 8 34.10 36.12 -20.81
CA CYS A 8 35.13 35.08 -20.72
C CYS A 8 34.77 33.62 -21.03
N PHE A 9 35.78 32.97 -21.64
CA PHE A 9 35.94 31.58 -22.05
C PHE A 9 35.24 31.18 -23.36
N THR A 10 35.85 31.36 -24.53
CA THR A 10 37.05 30.66 -25.06
C THR A 10 36.85 29.16 -25.27
N VAL A 11 36.46 28.82 -26.51
CA VAL A 11 36.99 27.76 -27.38
C VAL A 11 37.38 26.43 -26.73
N PHE A 12 36.67 25.35 -27.08
CA PHE A 12 37.33 24.11 -27.51
C PHE A 12 36.46 23.34 -28.50
N ALA A 13 37.05 23.08 -29.66
CA ALA A 13 36.50 22.31 -30.75
C ALA A 13 36.46 20.81 -30.40
N LEU A 14 35.44 20.10 -30.90
CA LEU A 14 35.64 18.85 -31.62
C LEU A 14 34.33 18.46 -32.33
N LEU A 15 34.31 18.70 -33.64
CA LEU A 15 33.37 18.03 -34.55
C LEU A 15 33.70 16.54 -34.53
N LEU A 16 32.73 15.71 -34.16
CA LEU A 16 32.71 14.30 -34.57
C LEU A 16 31.43 14.03 -35.35
N ALA A 17 31.63 13.30 -36.44
CA ALA A 17 30.72 13.10 -37.55
C ALA A 17 29.44 12.33 -37.17
N ALA A 18 28.40 12.60 -37.96
CA ALA A 18 27.10 11.97 -37.94
C ALA A 18 27.16 10.46 -38.23
N VAL A 19 26.35 9.69 -37.51
CA VAL A 19 25.76 8.45 -38.01
C VAL A 19 24.25 8.59 -37.85
N VAL A 20 23.55 8.75 -38.98
CA VAL A 20 22.11 8.58 -39.08
C VAL A 20 21.88 7.11 -39.39
N LEU A 21 21.18 6.40 -38.51
CA LEU A 21 20.51 5.15 -38.86
C LEU A 21 19.05 5.19 -38.38
N PRO A 22 18.13 4.63 -39.19
CA PRO A 22 16.71 4.85 -39.08
C PRO A 22 16.03 3.80 -38.20
N GLY A 23 14.89 4.18 -37.64
CA GLY A 23 13.88 3.24 -37.19
C GLY A 23 13.75 3.19 -35.68
N ALA A 24 12.64 3.72 -35.18
CA ALA A 24 11.59 2.86 -34.60
C ALA A 24 10.45 3.76 -34.12
N GLY A 25 9.25 3.43 -34.59
CA GLY A 25 8.01 3.53 -33.82
C GLY A 25 7.70 4.83 -33.10
N GLN A 26 6.81 5.62 -33.72
CA GLN A 26 5.78 6.28 -32.92
C GLN A 26 4.97 5.21 -32.19
N ALA A 27 5.13 5.14 -30.87
CA ALA A 27 4.15 4.58 -29.95
C ALA A 27 4.12 5.51 -28.73
N GLY A 28 2.93 6.00 -28.39
CA GLY A 28 2.73 7.10 -27.47
C GLY A 28 3.39 6.86 -26.11
N ALA A 29 4.31 7.75 -25.74
CA ALA A 29 4.75 7.90 -24.37
C ALA A 29 3.55 8.40 -23.56
N THR A 30 2.89 7.49 -22.85
CA THR A 30 2.09 7.89 -21.69
C THR A 30 3.12 8.26 -20.64
N GLU A 31 3.39 9.55 -20.48
CA GLU A 31 4.38 10.07 -19.54
C GLU A 31 4.07 9.57 -18.13
N VAL A 32 4.82 8.56 -17.67
CA VAL A 32 4.73 8.10 -16.29
C VAL A 32 5.33 9.19 -15.42
N ASN A 33 4.49 9.95 -14.72
CA ASN A 33 4.94 10.91 -13.72
C ASN A 33 5.50 10.16 -12.50
N LEU A 34 6.80 9.84 -12.56
CA LEU A 34 7.59 9.21 -11.50
C LEU A 34 7.85 10.16 -10.31
N SER A 35 7.49 11.44 -10.43
CA SER A 35 7.75 12.49 -9.43
C SER A 35 6.66 12.64 -8.36
N SER A 36 5.90 11.59 -8.08
CA SER A 36 4.75 11.63 -7.15
C SER A 36 5.06 10.86 -5.87
N ASP A 37 4.80 11.46 -4.70
CA ASP A 37 5.02 10.91 -3.35
C ASP A 37 4.17 9.66 -2.99
N VAL A 38 3.47 9.07 -3.95
CA VAL A 38 2.68 7.86 -3.73
C VAL A 38 3.55 6.65 -4.05
N PRO A 39 3.59 5.61 -3.19
CA PRO A 39 4.29 4.36 -3.49
C PRO A 39 3.80 3.72 -4.80
N LYS A 40 4.71 3.25 -5.65
CA LYS A 40 4.40 2.63 -6.95
C LYS A 40 5.28 1.41 -7.18
N HIS A 41 4.75 0.41 -7.88
CA HIS A 41 5.54 -0.73 -8.36
C HIS A 41 5.99 -0.35 -9.76
N VAL A 42 7.30 -0.30 -9.95
CA VAL A 42 7.92 0.02 -11.23
C VAL A 42 8.50 -1.27 -11.79
N THR A 43 7.97 -1.73 -12.92
CA THR A 43 8.55 -2.86 -13.64
C THR A 43 9.51 -2.32 -14.70
N LEU A 44 10.78 -2.68 -14.58
CA LEU A 44 11.85 -2.25 -15.47
C LEU A 44 12.23 -3.39 -16.41
N ASP A 45 12.51 -3.05 -17.67
CA ASP A 45 13.19 -3.95 -18.60
C ASP A 45 14.63 -4.18 -18.12
N ALA A 46 14.99 -5.44 -17.84
CA ALA A 46 16.28 -5.78 -17.22
C ALA A 46 17.48 -5.55 -18.15
N ALA A 47 17.28 -5.48 -19.47
CA ALA A 47 18.36 -5.30 -20.44
C ALA A 47 18.65 -3.82 -20.74
N THR A 48 17.63 -2.95 -20.63
CA THR A 48 17.70 -1.56 -21.09
C THR A 48 17.35 -0.52 -20.01
N GLY A 49 16.81 -0.95 -18.87
CA GLY A 49 16.41 -0.07 -17.77
C GLY A 49 15.17 0.79 -18.07
N GLN A 50 14.44 0.50 -19.15
CA GLN A 50 13.22 1.25 -19.48
C GLN A 50 12.04 0.82 -18.60
N VAL A 51 11.23 1.79 -18.19
CA VAL A 51 9.99 1.53 -17.42
C VAL A 51 8.92 1.02 -18.38
N LEU A 52 8.50 -0.23 -18.18
CA LEU A 52 7.50 -0.89 -19.04
C LEU A 52 6.07 -0.62 -18.56
N SER A 53 5.86 -0.47 -17.25
CA SER A 53 4.57 -0.11 -16.64
C SER A 53 4.82 0.47 -15.25
N ALA A 54 3.95 1.42 -14.87
CA ALA A 54 3.86 1.94 -13.52
C ALA A 54 2.38 2.03 -13.16
N GLU A 55 1.87 0.98 -12.53
CA GLU A 55 0.53 0.97 -11.96
C GLU A 55 0.56 1.60 -10.55
N PRO A 56 -0.43 2.42 -10.18
CA PRO A 56 -0.53 2.94 -8.83
C PRO A 56 -0.72 1.77 -7.85
N LEU A 57 0.18 1.64 -6.89
CA LEU A 57 0.05 0.61 -5.88
C LEU A 57 -1.02 0.99 -4.87
N GLY A 58 -2.14 0.30 -4.94
CA GLY A 58 -2.94 0.01 -3.77
C GLY A 58 -2.42 -1.23 -3.06
N GLU A 59 -1.14 -1.27 -2.64
CA GLU A 59 -0.69 -2.35 -1.74
C GLU A 59 0.58 -1.95 -0.98
N PHE A 60 0.38 -1.64 0.30
CA PHE A 60 1.47 -1.68 1.27
C PHE A 60 1.88 -3.15 1.40
N GLY A 61 3.17 -3.45 1.18
CA GLY A 61 3.76 -4.74 1.53
C GLY A 61 3.60 -4.94 3.03
N THR A 62 2.53 -5.63 3.41
CA THR A 62 2.07 -5.72 4.78
C THR A 62 2.11 -7.17 5.18
N ASN A 63 3.04 -7.52 6.07
CA ASN A 63 3.17 -8.89 6.54
C ASN A 63 2.26 -9.11 7.76
N ILE A 64 1.00 -8.69 7.62
CA ILE A 64 -0.06 -9.09 8.53
C ILE A 64 -0.52 -10.48 8.09
N SER A 65 -0.52 -11.41 9.02
CA SER A 65 -0.93 -12.79 8.86
C SER A 65 -2.17 -13.05 9.70
N ASN A 66 -2.91 -14.12 9.37
CA ASN A 66 -4.11 -14.49 10.10
C ASN A 66 -4.20 -16.00 10.34
N HIS A 67 -4.95 -16.38 11.38
CA HIS A 67 -5.30 -17.78 11.65
C HIS A 67 -6.64 -17.92 12.38
N ASN A 68 -7.22 -19.12 12.37
CA ASN A 68 -8.58 -19.44 12.83
C ASN A 68 -8.73 -19.67 14.35
N TYR A 69 -7.94 -18.97 15.14
CA TYR A 69 -8.02 -18.92 16.59
C TYR A 69 -7.46 -17.57 17.06
N CYS A 70 -7.63 -17.22 18.33
CA CYS A 70 -7.08 -15.98 18.87
C CYS A 70 -6.11 -16.27 20.01
N ASN A 71 -4.85 -15.88 19.81
CA ASN A 71 -3.85 -15.91 20.88
C ASN A 71 -3.91 -14.66 21.75
N SER A 72 -3.33 -14.77 22.94
CA SER A 72 -3.03 -13.61 23.77
C SER A 72 -2.09 -12.64 23.05
N GLY A 73 -2.47 -11.37 22.98
CA GLY A 73 -1.64 -10.30 22.41
C GLY A 73 -1.80 -10.09 20.91
N GLU A 74 -2.64 -10.86 20.23
CA GLU A 74 -2.95 -10.64 18.81
C GLU A 74 -4.24 -9.84 18.63
N GLY A 75 -4.36 -9.17 17.48
CA GLY A 75 -5.65 -8.64 17.07
C GLY A 75 -6.60 -9.81 16.85
N CYS A 76 -7.84 -9.72 17.31
CA CYS A 76 -8.77 -10.84 17.25
C CYS A 76 -10.16 -10.40 16.82
N TYR A 77 -10.78 -11.15 15.93
CA TYR A 77 -12.20 -11.09 15.63
C TYR A 77 -12.92 -12.25 16.32
N HIS A 78 -13.79 -11.95 17.27
CA HIS A 78 -14.52 -12.98 17.99
C HIS A 78 -15.78 -13.41 17.22
N ALA A 79 -15.90 -14.73 17.01
CA ALA A 79 -17.14 -15.31 16.51
C ALA A 79 -18.22 -15.25 17.60
N GLY A 80 -19.42 -14.84 17.21
CA GLY A 80 -20.60 -14.82 18.08
C GLY A 80 -21.55 -15.99 17.84
N ARG A 81 -21.20 -16.94 16.96
CA ARG A 81 -22.03 -18.08 16.61
C ARG A 81 -21.18 -19.30 16.25
N THR A 82 -21.55 -20.48 16.76
CA THR A 82 -21.00 -21.78 16.33
C THR A 82 -21.60 -22.17 14.97
N PRO A 83 -20.84 -22.71 14.00
CA PRO A 83 -19.46 -23.26 14.09
C PRO A 83 -18.35 -22.29 13.66
N TYR A 84 -18.59 -20.98 13.65
CA TYR A 84 -17.60 -20.02 13.13
C TYR A 84 -16.42 -19.88 14.10
N ALA A 85 -15.21 -20.00 13.56
CA ALA A 85 -13.97 -19.86 14.33
C ALA A 85 -13.62 -18.38 14.56
N HIS A 86 -12.97 -18.09 15.68
CA HIS A 86 -12.36 -16.77 15.93
C HIS A 86 -11.22 -16.52 14.93
N GLN A 87 -10.94 -15.26 14.58
CA GLN A 87 -9.80 -14.94 13.72
C GLN A 87 -8.76 -14.10 14.44
N GLY A 88 -7.56 -14.63 14.56
CA GLY A 88 -6.38 -13.90 15.02
C GLY A 88 -5.67 -13.21 13.86
N PHE A 89 -5.11 -12.05 14.14
CA PHE A 89 -4.32 -11.21 13.24
C PHE A 89 -3.04 -10.77 13.95
N PHE A 90 -1.91 -11.01 13.30
CA PHE A 90 -0.59 -10.76 13.87
C PHE A 90 0.40 -10.38 12.78
N GLY A 91 1.58 -9.93 13.17
CA GLY A 91 2.66 -9.56 12.25
C GLY A 91 2.96 -8.07 12.28
N THR A 92 3.34 -7.53 11.13
CA THR A 92 3.74 -6.12 10.97
C THR A 92 2.55 -5.23 10.57
N PRO A 93 2.67 -3.89 10.70
CA PRO A 93 1.63 -2.96 10.29
C PRO A 93 1.13 -3.23 8.88
N GLY A 94 -0.19 -3.16 8.72
CA GLY A 94 -0.84 -3.52 7.48
C GLY A 94 -2.30 -3.90 7.53
N THR A 95 -2.89 -4.20 6.37
CA THR A 95 -4.31 -4.53 6.25
C THR A 95 -4.51 -5.94 5.72
N PHE A 96 -5.13 -6.80 6.53
CA PHE A 96 -5.58 -8.12 6.09
C PHE A 96 -7.05 -8.04 5.72
N SER A 97 -7.39 -8.35 4.48
CA SER A 97 -8.77 -8.38 3.99
C SER A 97 -9.28 -9.82 3.91
N GLY A 98 -10.57 -10.02 4.13
CA GLY A 98 -11.18 -11.33 4.11
C GLY A 98 -12.70 -11.26 4.27
N SER A 99 -13.32 -12.39 4.59
CA SER A 99 -14.74 -12.46 4.92
C SER A 99 -14.93 -13.34 6.13
N TRP A 100 -15.32 -12.72 7.25
CA TRP A 100 -15.50 -13.39 8.52
C TRP A 100 -16.91 -13.14 9.03
N PRO A 101 -17.86 -14.02 8.72
CA PRO A 101 -19.25 -13.82 9.11
C PRO A 101 -19.44 -14.03 10.63
N TYR A 102 -20.56 -13.52 11.13
CA TYR A 102 -21.03 -13.68 12.51
C TYR A 102 -20.05 -13.25 13.61
N ARG A 103 -19.51 -12.03 13.50
CA ARG A 103 -18.62 -11.41 14.49
C ARG A 103 -19.38 -10.60 15.50
N SER A 104 -19.16 -10.88 16.78
CA SER A 104 -19.80 -10.23 17.93
C SER A 104 -18.93 -9.12 18.54
N SER A 105 -17.61 -9.25 18.41
CA SER A 105 -16.64 -8.28 18.89
C SER A 105 -15.30 -8.43 18.20
N TRP A 106 -14.40 -7.49 18.45
CA TRP A 106 -13.00 -7.59 18.09
C TRP A 106 -12.10 -7.01 19.18
N TYR A 107 -10.86 -7.45 19.22
CA TYR A 107 -9.84 -7.09 20.18
C TYR A 107 -8.60 -6.62 19.43
N THR A 108 -7.93 -5.59 19.92
CA THR A 108 -6.74 -5.03 19.26
C THR A 108 -5.45 -5.79 19.57
N GLY A 109 -5.42 -6.62 20.61
CA GLY A 109 -4.17 -7.28 21.02
C GLY A 109 -3.13 -6.27 21.51
N ARG A 110 -1.86 -6.53 21.27
CA ARG A 110 -0.77 -5.59 21.56
C ARG A 110 -0.64 -4.46 20.52
N TYR A 111 -1.55 -4.40 19.55
CA TYR A 111 -1.45 -3.52 18.39
C TYR A 111 -2.36 -2.30 18.52
N THR A 112 -2.03 -1.24 17.80
CA THR A 112 -3.03 -0.25 17.42
C THR A 112 -3.73 -0.76 16.18
N ALA A 113 -5.04 -0.97 16.24
CA ALA A 113 -5.77 -1.61 15.15
C ALA A 113 -7.12 -0.97 14.84
N ARG A 114 -7.59 -1.21 13.62
CA ARG A 114 -8.89 -0.79 13.12
C ARG A 114 -9.51 -1.93 12.34
N ALA A 115 -10.78 -2.20 12.62
CA ALA A 115 -11.51 -3.28 11.97
C ALA A 115 -12.64 -2.71 11.09
N CYS A 116 -12.91 -3.37 9.96
CA CYS A 116 -14.01 -3.05 9.05
C CYS A 116 -14.92 -4.25 8.86
N TRP A 117 -16.19 -3.98 8.64
CA TRP A 117 -17.23 -4.95 8.34
C TRP A 117 -18.06 -4.48 7.15
N VAL A 118 -18.94 -5.34 6.64
CA VAL A 118 -19.72 -5.07 5.41
C VAL A 118 -20.47 -3.73 5.47
N GLN A 119 -21.02 -3.38 6.64
CA GLN A 119 -21.81 -2.16 6.79
C GLN A 119 -20.97 -0.90 7.02
N ALA A 120 -19.79 -0.99 7.66
CA ALA A 120 -18.97 0.16 7.99
C ALA A 120 -17.55 -0.22 8.45
N CYS A 121 -16.69 0.77 8.60
CA CYS A 121 -15.43 0.65 9.33
C CYS A 121 -15.53 1.31 10.70
N ALA A 122 -14.72 0.85 11.66
CA ALA A 122 -14.58 1.57 12.92
C ALA A 122 -14.18 3.03 12.66
N ALA A 123 -14.76 4.00 13.36
CA ALA A 123 -14.55 5.42 13.07
C ALA A 123 -13.10 5.88 13.26
N ARG A 124 -12.37 5.19 14.14
CA ARG A 124 -10.97 5.46 14.48
C ARG A 124 -10.22 4.16 14.73
N SER A 125 -8.90 4.25 14.78
CA SER A 125 -8.04 3.19 15.31
C SER A 125 -8.13 3.17 16.83
N PHE A 126 -8.03 1.98 17.41
CA PHE A 126 -8.02 1.76 18.84
C PHE A 126 -6.64 1.29 19.26
N GLY A 127 -6.18 1.77 20.42
CA GLY A 127 -4.89 1.40 20.98
C GLY A 127 -4.84 -0.06 21.44
N PRO A 128 -3.69 -0.51 21.94
CA PRO A 128 -3.52 -1.88 22.41
C PRO A 128 -4.46 -2.22 23.58
N ASN A 129 -4.73 -3.51 23.71
CA ASN A 129 -5.54 -4.16 24.74
C ASN A 129 -6.96 -3.63 24.84
N THR A 130 -7.56 -3.26 23.70
CA THR A 130 -8.92 -2.73 23.62
C THR A 130 -9.86 -3.75 23.01
N THR A 131 -10.96 -4.04 23.70
CA THR A 131 -12.08 -4.84 23.17
C THR A 131 -13.19 -3.91 22.71
N VAL A 132 -13.67 -4.11 21.48
CA VAL A 132 -14.76 -3.37 20.87
C VAL A 132 -15.87 -4.36 20.53
N THR A 133 -17.08 -4.11 21.00
CA THR A 133 -18.24 -4.99 20.79
C THR A 133 -19.24 -4.38 19.81
N PHE A 134 -19.99 -5.21 19.10
CA PHE A 134 -21.05 -4.77 18.20
C PHE A 134 -22.42 -4.69 18.88
N ASN A 135 -22.44 -4.47 20.21
CA ASN A 135 -23.65 -4.34 21.01
C ASN A 135 -24.69 -5.47 20.78
N GLY A 136 -24.23 -6.72 20.75
CA GLY A 136 -25.08 -7.90 20.52
C GLY A 136 -25.43 -8.18 19.04
N SER A 137 -25.09 -7.28 18.12
CA SER A 137 -25.25 -7.53 16.69
C SER A 137 -24.13 -8.43 16.15
N LEU A 138 -24.46 -9.25 15.16
CA LEU A 138 -23.49 -10.07 14.44
C LEU A 138 -23.20 -9.45 13.08
N VAL A 139 -21.95 -9.09 12.83
CA VAL A 139 -21.50 -8.48 11.57
C VAL A 139 -20.58 -9.40 10.79
N THR A 140 -20.39 -9.12 9.51
CA THR A 140 -19.38 -9.80 8.68
C THR A 140 -18.15 -8.91 8.58
N GLY A 141 -17.05 -9.30 9.23
CA GLY A 141 -15.77 -8.59 9.13
C GLY A 141 -15.20 -8.72 7.72
N THR A 142 -14.66 -7.62 7.19
CA THR A 142 -14.12 -7.51 5.83
C THR A 142 -12.63 -7.18 5.82
N SER A 143 -12.14 -6.45 6.81
CA SER A 143 -10.72 -6.21 6.96
C SER A 143 -10.31 -5.92 8.39
N PHE A 144 -9.03 -6.17 8.68
CA PHE A 144 -8.39 -5.84 9.93
C PHE A 144 -7.06 -5.15 9.63
N ARG A 145 -6.88 -3.94 10.15
CA ARG A 145 -5.67 -3.14 9.93
C ARG A 145 -4.90 -2.96 11.23
N ILE A 146 -3.63 -3.31 11.21
CA ILE A 146 -2.63 -3.01 12.24
C ILE A 146 -1.83 -1.77 11.80
N TYR A 147 -1.54 -0.87 12.74
CA TYR A 147 -0.74 0.33 12.54
C TYR A 147 0.62 0.22 13.22
#